data_AF-A0A3B8RCM3-F1
#
_entry.id   AF-A0A3B8RCM3-F1
#
_cell.length_a   1.000
_cell.length_b   1.000
_cell.length_c   1.000
_cell.angle_alpha   90.00
_cell.angle_beta   90.00
_cell.angle_gamma   90.00
#
_symmetry.space_group_name_H-M   'P 1'
#
loop_
_entity.id
_entity.type
_entity.pdbx_description
1 polymer ?
#
loop_
_entity_poly.entity_id
_entity_poly.type
_entity_poly.pdbx_seq_one_letter_code
_entity_poly.pdbx_strand_id
1 'polypeptide(L)' 'MRYTIQGADCRLSVAVYNESASKTLVVVHGMRDHGGSFEWLAPLLSDFRVIIPDLRGHGLSDQNGVYTLTHFT' A
#
# COMPACT_ATOMS: atom_id res chain seq x y z
N MET A 1 -4.96 10.21 -5.03
CA MET A 1 -6.30 9.67 -4.68
C MET A 1 -6.15 8.40 -3.84
N ARG A 2 -7.18 7.97 -3.09
CA ARG A 2 -7.18 6.66 -2.41
C ARG A 2 -8.29 5.77 -2.97
N TYR A 3 -7.95 4.52 -3.25
CA TYR A 3 -8.82 3.51 -3.84
C TYR A 3 -9.05 2.37 -2.86
N THR A 4 -10.14 1.66 -3.10
CA THR A 4 -10.54 0.45 -2.39
C THR A 4 -10.61 -0.68 -3.39
N ILE A 5 -9.88 -1.77 -3.15
CA ILE A 5 -9.79 -2.93 -4.05
C ILE A 5 -10.19 -4.19 -3.29
N GLN A 6 -11.01 -5.04 -3.88
CA GLN A 6 -11.29 -6.38 -3.34
C GLN A 6 -10.22 -7.37 -3.82
N GLY A 7 -9.52 -8.04 -2.91
CA GLY A 7 -8.48 -9.02 -3.27
C GLY A 7 -7.80 -9.65 -2.05
N ALA A 8 -7.13 -10.79 -2.24
CA ALA A 8 -6.47 -11.52 -1.14
C ALA A 8 -7.40 -11.83 0.06
N ASP A 9 -8.66 -12.14 -0.24
CA ASP A 9 -9.74 -12.42 0.73
C ASP A 9 -10.02 -11.25 1.70
N CYS A 10 -9.77 -10.02 1.25
CA CYS A 10 -10.00 -8.81 2.03
C CYS A 10 -10.24 -7.57 1.14
N ARG A 11 -10.72 -6.50 1.74
CA ARG A 11 -10.70 -5.17 1.15
C ARG A 11 -9.32 -4.53 1.40
N LEU A 12 -8.66 -4.10 0.35
CA LEU A 12 -7.38 -3.40 0.39
C LEU A 12 -7.57 -1.90 0.16
N SER A 13 -6.88 -1.07 0.95
CA SER A 13 -6.76 0.37 0.71
C SER A 13 -5.48 0.68 -0.04
N VAL A 14 -5.56 1.52 -1.07
CA VAL A 14 -4.40 1.86 -1.91
C VAL A 14 -4.37 3.36 -2.17
N ALA A 15 -3.32 4.04 -1.71
CA ALA A 15 -3.07 5.42 -2.07
C ALA A 15 -2.33 5.49 -3.41
N VAL A 16 -2.67 6.46 -4.25
CA VAL A 16 -2.01 6.72 -5.54
C VAL A 16 -1.70 8.21 -5.65
N TYR A 17 -0.46 8.51 -6.02
CA TYR A 17 0.03 9.85 -6.27
C TYR A 17 0.60 9.97 -7.68
N ASN A 18 0.70 11.20 -8.19
CA ASN A 18 1.28 11.51 -9.49
C ASN A 18 0.64 10.67 -10.62
N GLU A 19 -0.70 10.62 -10.67
CA GLU A 19 -1.45 9.69 -11.53
C GLU A 19 -1.12 9.78 -13.02
N SER A 20 -0.72 10.97 -13.50
CA SER A 20 -0.37 11.23 -14.89
C SER A 20 1.07 10.85 -15.28
N ALA A 21 1.90 10.42 -14.32
CA ALA A 21 3.28 10.06 -14.60
C ALA A 21 3.39 8.76 -15.41
N SER A 22 4.37 8.69 -16.32
CA SER A 22 4.50 7.61 -17.29
C SER A 22 5.12 6.32 -16.75
N LYS A 23 5.88 6.41 -15.65
CA LYS A 23 6.48 5.26 -14.96
C LYS A 23 5.65 4.93 -13.73
N THR A 24 5.51 3.65 -13.38
CA THR A 24 4.79 3.22 -12.17
C THR A 24 5.76 2.64 -11.16
N LEU A 25 5.61 3.03 -9.90
CA LEU A 25 6.34 2.48 -8.75
C LEU A 25 5.35 2.02 -7.69
N VAL A 26 5.49 0.78 -7.22
CA VAL A 26 4.74 0.26 -6.07
C VAL A 26 5.65 0.30 -4.84
N VAL A 27 5.21 0.98 -3.79
CA VAL A 27 5.95 1.08 -2.53
C VAL A 27 5.25 0.22 -1.48
N VAL A 28 5.93 -0.83 -1.03
CA VAL A 28 5.38 -1.82 -0.10
C VAL A 28 6.05 -1.65 1.25
N HIS A 29 5.25 -1.52 2.30
CA HIS A 29 5.74 -1.39 3.66
C HIS A 29 6.10 -2.76 4.28
N GLY A 30 6.86 -2.72 5.36
CA GLY A 30 7.28 -3.91 6.11
C GLY A 30 6.29 -4.33 7.19
N MET A 31 6.69 -5.34 7.98
CA MET A 31 5.94 -5.76 9.16
C MET A 31 5.82 -4.62 10.19
N ARG A 32 4.67 -4.55 10.87
CA ARG A 32 4.35 -3.51 11.89
C ARG A 32 4.37 -2.08 11.33
N ASP A 33 4.14 -1.95 10.04
CA ASP A 33 4.04 -0.68 9.35
C ASP A 33 2.74 -0.60 8.55
N HIS A 34 2.48 0.53 7.90
CA HIS A 34 1.41 0.68 6.92
C HIS A 34 1.86 1.61 5.78
N GLY A 35 1.08 1.71 4.70
CA GLY A 35 1.43 2.49 3.52
C GLY A 35 1.60 3.99 3.80
N GLY A 36 0.88 4.52 4.79
CA GLY A 36 0.94 5.93 5.19
C GLY A 36 2.36 6.44 5.50
N SER A 37 3.22 5.56 6.01
CA SER A 37 4.62 5.83 6.34
C SER A 37 5.49 6.22 5.15
N PHE A 38 5.01 5.98 3.93
CA PHE A 38 5.68 6.31 2.67
C PHE A 38 5.05 7.46 1.90
N GLU A 39 3.94 8.06 2.36
CA GLU A 39 3.27 9.13 1.61
C GLU A 39 4.16 10.35 1.37
N TRP A 40 5.13 10.60 2.25
CA TRP A 40 6.12 11.67 2.11
C TRP A 40 7.04 11.51 0.88
N LEU A 41 7.15 10.31 0.31
CA LEU A 41 7.92 10.06 -0.92
C LEU A 41 7.24 10.63 -2.17
N ALA A 42 5.91 10.83 -2.15
CA ALA A 42 5.14 11.27 -3.31
C ALA A 42 5.69 12.55 -4.00
N PRO A 43 5.99 13.65 -3.28
CA PRO A 43 6.58 14.83 -3.90
C PRO A 43 8.02 14.64 -4.39
N LEU A 44 8.77 13.67 -3.86
CA LEU A 44 10.16 13.38 -4.25
C LEU A 44 10.26 12.46 -5.48
N LEU A 45 9.15 11.82 -5.84
CA LEU A 45 9.04 10.84 -6.93
C LEU A 45 8.05 11.30 -8.00
N SER A 46 8.06 12.59 -8.34
CA SER A 46 7.10 13.20 -9.30
C SER A 46 7.10 12.54 -10.68
N ASP A 47 8.21 11.92 -11.08
CA ASP A 47 8.35 11.21 -12.36
C ASP A 47 7.71 9.81 -12.36
N PHE A 48 7.21 9.37 -11.20
CA PHE A 48 6.56 8.07 -11.01
C PHE A 48 5.13 8.25 -10.53
N ARG A 49 4.22 7.47 -11.10
CA ARG A 49 2.93 7.16 -10.51
C ARG A 49 3.19 6.25 -9.33
N VAL A 50 3.08 6.80 -8.13
CA VAL A 50 3.39 6.09 -6.88
C VAL A 50 2.13 5.41 -6.37
N ILE A 51 2.17 4.09 -6.24
CA ILE A 51 1.07 3.27 -5.70
C ILE A 51 1.52 2.71 -4.35
N ILE A 52 0.77 3.02 -3.30
CA ILE A 52 1.10 2.68 -1.92
C ILE A 52 -0.08 1.90 -1.31
N PRO A 53 -0.07 0.57 -1.38
CA PRO A 53 -1.08 -0.25 -0.72
C PRO A 53 -0.81 -0.34 0.79
N ASP A 54 -1.88 -0.33 1.57
CA ASP A 54 -1.86 -0.93 2.90
C ASP A 54 -2.00 -2.46 2.71
N LEU A 55 -0.99 -3.25 3.11
CA LEU A 55 -1.06 -4.71 2.99
C LEU A 55 -2.22 -5.27 3.81
N ARG A 56 -2.65 -6.53 3.53
CA ARG A 56 -3.75 -7.17 4.26
C ARG A 56 -3.55 -7.00 5.77
N GLY A 57 -4.55 -6.39 6.37
CA GLY A 57 -4.65 -6.07 7.78
C GLY A 57 -3.68 -4.99 8.32
N HIS A 58 -2.99 -4.28 7.46
CA HIS A 58 -2.32 -3.07 7.84
C HIS A 58 -3.14 -1.86 7.41
N GLY A 59 -2.87 -0.72 8.06
CA GLY A 59 -3.51 0.56 7.74
C GLY A 59 -5.03 0.47 7.60
N LEU A 60 -5.53 0.94 6.45
CA LEU A 60 -6.95 1.04 6.14
C LEU A 60 -7.53 -0.19 5.39
N SER A 61 -6.71 -1.23 5.19
CA SER A 61 -7.16 -2.53 4.67
C SER A 61 -7.88 -3.34 5.74
N ASP A 62 -8.71 -4.32 5.36
CA ASP A 62 -9.39 -5.15 6.34
C ASP A 62 -8.38 -5.97 7.15
N GLN A 63 -8.65 -6.07 8.45
CA GLN A 63 -7.81 -6.71 9.45
C GLN A 63 -8.28 -8.13 9.77
N ASN A 64 -8.63 -8.88 8.72
CA ASN A 64 -9.06 -10.26 8.82
C ASN A 64 -7.85 -11.05 9.36
N GLY A 65 -7.99 -11.60 10.58
CA GLY A 65 -6.90 -11.89 11.54
C GLY A 65 -5.83 -12.93 11.18
N VAL A 66 -5.53 -13.17 9.91
CA VAL A 66 -4.47 -14.09 9.47
C VAL A 66 -3.38 -13.33 8.70
N TYR A 67 -2.32 -13.00 9.44
CA TYR A 67 -1.08 -12.36 8.98
C TYR A 67 0.06 -13.30 9.30
N THR A 68 0.11 -14.45 8.65
CA THR A 68 1.19 -15.35 9.02
C THR A 68 2.47 -14.78 8.44
N LEU A 69 3.14 -13.89 9.19
CA LEU A 69 4.58 -13.77 9.29
C LEU A 69 5.15 -14.98 10.08
N THR A 70 4.41 -16.09 10.21
CA THR A 70 4.69 -17.28 11.06
C THR A 70 3.90 -18.51 10.56
N HIS A 71 4.10 -19.10 9.40
CA HIS A 71 4.99 -18.95 8.23
C HIS A 71 6.41 -18.34 8.26
N PHE A 72 6.73 -17.30 9.02
CA PHE A 72 8.02 -16.62 9.09
C PHE A 72 8.66 -16.78 10.50
N THR A 73 8.44 -17.98 11.07
CA THR A 73 9.40 -18.75 11.88
C THR A 73 9.85 -19.93 11.03
#